data_AF-A0A0B4EKV2-F1
#
_entry.id   AF-A0A0B4EKV2-F1
#
_cell.length_a   1.000
_cell.length_b   1.000
_cell.length_c   1.000
_cell.angle_alpha   90.00
_cell.angle_beta   90.00
_cell.angle_gamma   90.00
#
_symmetry.space_group_name_H-M   'P 1'
#
loop_
_entity.id
_entity.type
_entity.pdbx_description
1 polymer ?
#
loop_
_entity_poly.entity_id
_entity_poly.type
_entity_poly.pdbx_seq_one_letter_code
_entity_poly.pdbx_strand_id
1 'polypeptide(L)'
;MKLEFVKINPVENMTVLVKTKINRENYAEVSRYLMEYGNVYCEQVGFIEGQHLQMMGGEFCGNASRSFAAYLAFQDEDFQKEKIMRLLVPDILKHYQFG
;
A
#
# COMPACT_ATOMS: atom_id res chain seq x y z
N MET A 1 -10.80 18.92 -10.99
CA MET A 1 -10.31 18.36 -9.70
C MET A 1 -8.83 18.04 -9.84
N LYS A 2 -8.03 18.16 -8.77
CA LYS A 2 -6.63 17.71 -8.75
C LYS A 2 -6.54 16.42 -7.92
N LEU A 3 -5.98 15.36 -8.49
CA LEU A 3 -5.80 14.07 -7.82
C LEU A 3 -4.35 13.92 -7.36
N GLU A 4 -4.15 13.73 -6.07
CA GLU A 4 -2.87 13.33 -5.49
C GLU A 4 -2.81 11.82 -5.37
N PHE A 5 -1.75 11.23 -5.89
CA PHE A 5 -1.52 9.80 -5.84
C PHE A 5 -0.02 9.48 -5.89
N VAL A 6 0.32 8.25 -5.53
CA VAL A 6 1.64 7.66 -5.79
C VAL A 6 1.49 6.43 -6.68
N LYS A 7 2.44 6.20 -7.58
CA LYS A 7 2.50 5.02 -8.45
C LYS A 7 3.66 4.14 -8.00
N ILE A 8 3.40 2.88 -7.69
CA ILE A 8 4.35 1.92 -7.10
C ILE A 8 4.39 0.68 -7.99
N ASN A 9 5.57 0.09 -8.15
CA ASN A 9 5.79 -1.13 -8.93
C ASN A 9 6.03 -2.35 -8.01
N PRO A 10 4.98 -3.05 -7.56
CA PRO A 10 5.11 -4.34 -6.88
C PRO A 10 5.24 -5.50 -7.90
N VAL A 11 6.47 -5.78 -8.35
CA VAL A 11 6.76 -6.92 -9.26
C VAL A 11 5.95 -6.83 -10.56
N GLU A 12 6.16 -5.73 -11.27
CA GLU A 12 5.57 -5.36 -12.57
C GLU A 12 4.06 -5.11 -12.55
N ASN A 13 3.41 -5.26 -11.40
CA ASN A 13 1.97 -5.03 -11.27
C ASN A 13 1.67 -3.60 -10.78
N MET A 14 1.82 -2.61 -11.66
CA MET A 14 1.79 -1.18 -11.35
C MET A 14 0.52 -0.80 -10.58
N THR A 15 0.70 -0.38 -9.32
CA THR A 15 -0.37 0.00 -8.40
C THR A 15 -0.35 1.52 -8.17
N VAL A 16 -1.51 2.16 -8.27
CA VAL A 16 -1.71 3.55 -7.87
C VAL A 16 -2.41 3.62 -6.51
N LEU A 17 -1.86 4.41 -5.59
CA LEU A 17 -2.48 4.72 -4.30
C LEU A 17 -2.94 6.18 -4.30
N VAL A 18 -4.25 6.40 -4.29
CA VAL A 18 -4.87 7.71 -4.29
C VAL A 18 -4.94 8.26 -2.86
N LYS A 19 -4.39 9.46 -2.66
CA LYS A 19 -4.39 10.19 -1.39
C LYS A 19 -5.55 11.18 -1.27
N THR A 20 -6.00 11.73 -2.40
CA THR A 20 -7.14 12.63 -2.41
C THR A 20 -8.39 11.90 -1.94
N LYS A 21 -9.13 12.48 -1.00
CA LYS A 21 -10.40 11.92 -0.55
C LYS A 21 -11.43 12.01 -1.68
N ILE A 22 -11.95 10.86 -2.10
CA ILE A 22 -12.95 10.71 -3.15
C ILE A 22 -14.17 9.98 -2.55
N ASN A 23 -15.39 10.32 -2.99
CA ASN A 23 -16.56 9.54 -2.60
C ASN A 23 -16.49 8.15 -3.23
N ARG A 24 -16.82 7.10 -2.46
CA ARG A 24 -16.70 5.71 -2.91
C ARG A 24 -17.48 5.40 -4.20
N GLU A 25 -18.62 6.05 -4.40
CA GLU A 25 -19.41 6.01 -5.65
C GLU A 25 -18.61 6.39 -6.91
N ASN A 26 -17.54 7.18 -6.77
CA ASN A 26 -16.68 7.61 -7.87
C ASN A 26 -15.41 6.75 -8.02
N TYR A 27 -15.17 5.76 -7.16
CA TYR A 27 -13.93 4.96 -7.20
C TYR A 27 -13.76 4.24 -8.54
N ALA A 28 -14.83 3.64 -9.06
CA ALA A 28 -14.78 2.93 -10.33
C ALA A 28 -14.41 3.85 -11.50
N GLU A 29 -15.02 5.04 -11.58
CA GLU A 29 -14.77 5.99 -12.65
C GLU A 29 -13.34 6.57 -12.59
N VAL A 30 -12.91 6.99 -11.41
CA VAL A 30 -11.54 7.51 -11.21
C VAL A 30 -10.50 6.43 -11.52
N SER A 31 -10.75 5.19 -11.10
CA SER A 31 -9.83 4.07 -11.36
C SER A 31 -9.73 3.75 -12.84
N ARG A 32 -10.87 3.73 -13.55
CA ARG A 32 -10.92 3.56 -15.01
C ARG A 32 -10.04 4.61 -15.71
N TYR A 33 -10.16 5.88 -15.32
CA TYR A 33 -9.35 6.95 -15.90
C TYR A 33 -7.86 6.79 -15.61
N LEU A 34 -7.48 6.39 -14.39
CA LEU A 34 -6.08 6.14 -14.03
C LEU A 34 -5.47 4.93 -14.77
N MET A 35 -6.26 3.90 -15.03
CA MET A 35 -5.81 2.68 -15.68
C MET A 35 -5.70 2.79 -17.20
N GLU A 36 -6.37 3.78 -17.81
CA GLU A 36 -6.28 4.03 -19.25
C GLU A 36 -4.83 4.20 -19.71
N TYR A 37 -4.51 3.59 -20.85
CA TYR A 37 -3.19 3.67 -21.50
C TYR A 37 -2.77 5.12 -21.79
N GLY A 38 -3.72 5.98 -22.13
CA GLY A 38 -3.48 7.40 -22.42
C GLY A 38 -3.21 8.26 -21.17
N ASN A 39 -3.35 7.72 -19.96
CA ASN A 39 -3.20 8.45 -18.71
C ASN A 39 -2.04 7.87 -17.87
N VAL A 40 -2.33 7.42 -16.64
CA VAL A 40 -1.30 6.93 -15.72
C VAL A 40 -0.85 5.52 -16.07
N TYR A 41 -1.68 4.74 -16.79
CA TYR A 41 -1.42 3.37 -17.21
C TYR A 41 -0.92 2.49 -16.06
N CYS A 42 -1.84 2.16 -15.16
CA CYS A 42 -1.64 1.23 -14.05
C CYS A 42 -2.63 0.07 -14.15
N GLU A 43 -2.41 -0.99 -13.38
CA GLU A 43 -3.28 -2.17 -13.36
C GLU A 43 -4.23 -2.18 -12.17
N GLN A 44 -3.84 -1.51 -11.07
CA GLN A 44 -4.58 -1.52 -9.81
C GLN A 44 -4.64 -0.13 -9.20
N VAL A 45 -5.79 0.18 -8.60
CA VAL A 45 -6.02 1.45 -7.91
C VAL A 45 -6.58 1.17 -6.52
N GLY A 46 -5.91 1.73 -5.51
CA GLY A 46 -6.37 1.74 -4.13
C GLY A 46 -6.51 3.17 -3.61
N PHE A 47 -7.49 3.41 -2.76
CA PHE A 47 -7.79 4.70 -2.14
C PHE A 47 -7.40 4.65 -0.66
N ILE A 48 -6.59 5.61 -0.22
CA ILE A 48 -6.16 5.71 1.18
C ILE A 48 -7.22 6.45 1.98
N GLU A 49 -7.84 5.76 2.93
CA GLU A 49 -8.82 6.29 3.87
C GLU A 49 -8.23 6.27 5.29
N GLY A 50 -7.49 7.31 5.67
CA GLY A 50 -6.76 7.34 6.93
C GLY A 50 -5.66 6.27 6.95
N GLN A 51 -5.84 5.23 7.77
CA GLN A 51 -4.92 4.09 7.86
C GLN A 51 -5.39 2.86 7.07
N HIS A 52 -6.50 2.97 6.32
CA HIS A 52 -7.06 1.88 5.54
C HIS A 52 -6.82 2.05 4.05
N LEU A 53 -6.64 0.94 3.36
CA LEU A 53 -6.62 0.87 1.90
C LEU A 53 -7.95 0.29 1.41
N GLN A 54 -8.63 1.01 0.52
CA GLN A 54 -9.85 0.54 -0.16
C GLN A 54 -9.57 0.34 -1.63
N MET A 55 -9.71 -0.89 -2.12
CA MET A 55 -9.50 -1.19 -3.54
C MET A 55 -10.68 -0.73 -4.40
N MET A 56 -10.40 -0.43 -5.67
CA MET A 56 -11.38 0.07 -6.63
C MET A 56 -12.61 -0.84 -6.82
N GLY A 57 -12.45 -2.16 -6.68
CA GLY A 57 -13.53 -3.14 -6.79
C GLY A 57 -14.01 -3.69 -5.44
N GLY A 58 -13.52 -3.14 -4.32
CA GLY A 58 -13.81 -3.64 -2.97
C GLY A 58 -13.14 -4.97 -2.62
N GLU A 59 -12.25 -5.48 -3.49
CA GLU A 59 -11.51 -6.71 -3.31
C GLU A 59 -10.31 -6.54 -2.37
N PHE A 60 -9.80 -7.66 -1.86
CA PHE A 60 -8.45 -7.69 -1.31
C PHE A 60 -7.44 -7.87 -2.44
N CYS A 61 -6.35 -7.08 -2.40
CA CYS A 61 -5.24 -7.27 -3.31
C CYS A 61 -3.88 -7.26 -2.58
N GLY A 62 -3.12 -8.34 -2.74
CA GLY A 62 -1.80 -8.50 -2.14
C GLY A 62 -0.77 -7.49 -2.66
N ASN A 63 -0.77 -7.20 -3.97
CA ASN A 63 0.14 -6.24 -4.59
C ASN A 63 -0.14 -4.80 -4.15
N ALA A 64 -1.42 -4.44 -4.02
CA ALA A 64 -1.79 -3.15 -3.47
C ALA A 64 -1.46 -3.05 -1.97
N SER A 65 -1.68 -4.12 -1.20
CA SER A 65 -1.37 -4.16 0.23
C SER A 65 0.13 -3.98 0.51
N ARG A 66 1.01 -4.69 -0.22
CA ARG A 66 2.47 -4.49 -0.07
C ARG A 66 2.92 -3.12 -0.56
N SER A 67 2.28 -2.57 -1.60
CA SER A 67 2.57 -1.21 -2.07
C SER A 67 2.19 -0.17 -1.01
N PHE A 68 1.05 -0.36 -0.33
CA PHE A 68 0.63 0.51 0.76
C PHE A 68 1.54 0.38 1.98
N ALA A 69 1.96 -0.82 2.35
CA ALA A 69 2.95 -1.02 3.41
C ALA A 69 4.28 -0.33 3.10
N ALA A 70 4.79 -0.48 1.86
CA ALA A 70 6.00 0.20 1.41
C ALA A 70 5.84 1.73 1.43
N TYR A 71 4.68 2.25 1.03
CA TYR A 71 4.36 3.67 1.12
C TYR A 71 4.39 4.16 2.57
N LEU A 72 3.72 3.47 3.51
CA LEU A 72 3.72 3.84 4.92
C LEU A 72 5.13 3.82 5.52
N ALA A 73 5.92 2.78 5.23
CA ALA A 73 7.31 2.68 5.66
C ALA A 73 8.19 3.82 5.11
N PHE A 74 7.92 4.27 3.88
CA PHE A 74 8.63 5.40 3.28
C PHE A 74 8.24 6.76 3.91
N GLN A 75 7.01 6.89 4.40
CA GLN A 75 6.54 8.11 5.09
C GLN A 75 6.94 8.16 6.57
N ASP A 76 7.30 7.03 7.17
CA ASP A 76 7.66 6.92 8.58
C ASP A 76 9.15 7.27 8.79
N GLU A 77 9.41 8.50 9.27
CA GLU A 77 10.76 9.01 9.53
C GLU A 77 11.55 8.19 10.55
N ASP A 78 10.86 7.51 11.47
CA ASP A 78 11.49 6.63 12.45
C ASP A 78 11.82 5.26 11.83
N PHE A 79 10.99 4.79 10.89
CA PHE A 79 11.25 3.54 10.15
C PHE A 79 12.53 3.64 9.32
N GLN A 80 12.84 4.83 8.80
CA GLN A 80 14.08 5.09 8.05
C GLN A 80 15.36 4.95 8.90
N LYS A 81 15.28 4.92 10.24
CA LYS A 81 16.44 4.95 11.16
C LYS A 81 16.79 3.60 11.81
N GLU A 82 16.46 2.48 11.18
CA GLU A 82 16.54 1.10 11.70
C GLU A 82 15.56 0.79 12.85
N LYS A 83 14.37 0.30 12.51
CA LYS A 83 13.44 -0.31 13.47
C LYS A 83 13.75 -1.80 13.66
N ILE A 84 14.87 -2.11 14.33
CA ILE A 84 15.13 -3.48 14.81
C ILE A 84 14.21 -3.75 16.00
N MET A 85 13.15 -4.52 15.79
CA MET A 85 12.32 -5.04 16.89
C MET A 85 13.08 -6.16 17.61
N ARG A 86 13.29 -6.01 18.92
CA ARG A 86 13.93 -7.03 19.76
C ARG A 86 12.91 -7.58 20.75
N LEU A 87 12.71 -8.89 20.73
CA LEU A 87 11.93 -9.61 21.73
C LEU A 87 12.89 -10.23 22.74
N LEU A 88 12.71 -9.94 24.03
CA LEU A 88 13.40 -10.68 25.09
C LEU A 88 12.76 -12.06 25.19
N VAL A 89 13.48 -13.08 24.72
CA VAL A 89 13.03 -14.47 24.77
C VAL A 89 13.43 -15.05 26.14
N PRO A 90 12.47 -15.53 26.97
CA PRO A 90 12.76 -16.15 28.25
C PRO A 90 13.72 -17.34 28.12
N ASP A 91 14.53 -17.58 29.16
CA ASP A 91 15.57 -18.63 29.14
C ASP A 91 15.04 -20.03 28.82
N ILE A 92 13.79 -20.32 29.18
CA ILE A 92 13.12 -21.61 28.87
C ILE A 92 12.99 -21.89 27.37
N LEU A 93 12.98 -20.84 26.55
CA LEU A 93 12.89 -20.96 25.09
C LEU A 93 14.27 -21.05 24.42
N LYS A 94 15.38 -20.85 25.14
CA LYS A 94 16.75 -20.98 24.60
C LYS A 94 17.14 -22.42 24.25
N HIS A 95 16.42 -23.41 24.79
CA HIS A 95 16.59 -24.83 24.42
C HIS A 95 15.92 -25.20 23.09
N TYR A 96 15.01 -24.37 22.58
CA TYR A 96 14.48 -24.50 21.24
C TYR A 96 15.49 -23.84 20.30
N GLN A 97 16.43 -24.64 19.79
CA GLN A 97 17.29 -24.20 18.69
C GLN A 97 16.39 -23.88 17.50
N PHE A 98 16.21 -22.59 17.20
CA PHE A 98 15.68 -22.16 15.91
C PHE A 98 16.81 -22.34 14.90
N GLY A 99 16.70 -23.40 14.09
CA GLY A 99 17.63 -23.70 13.00
C GLY A 99 17.56 -22.69 11.87
#